data_AF-A0A259FZJ0-F1
#
_entry.id   AF-A0A259FZJ0-F1
#
_cell.length_a   1.000
_cell.length_b   1.000
_cell.length_c   1.000
_cell.angle_alpha   90.00
_cell.angle_beta   90.00
_cell.angle_gamma   90.00
#
_symmetry.space_group_name_H-M   'P 1'
#
loop_
_entity.id
_entity.type
_entity.pdbx_description
1 polymer ?
#
loop_
_entity_poly.entity_id
_entity_poly.type
_entity_poly.pdbx_seq_one_letter_code
_entity_poly.pdbx_strand_id
1 'polypeptide(L)'
;LFQIMTLESWSMGIARPVMENFPYAWAFFVPFILVATFTMLNLFIAIIVNAMQTFSEKEQQETVAAVEHAREHIEADLHAEVRAMRVEIRELKTLLSQGMPIPPNNRAGS
;
A
#
# COMPACT_ATOMS: atom_id res chain seq x y z
N LEU A 1 35.68 8.35 22.99
CA LEU A 1 34.49 8.83 22.24
C LEU A 1 33.41 7.75 22.15
N PHE A 2 33.75 6.51 21.73
CA PHE A 2 32.79 5.41 21.62
C PHE A 2 32.11 5.01 22.96
N GLN A 3 32.85 4.97 24.07
CA GLN A 3 32.29 4.66 25.41
C GLN A 3 31.25 5.68 25.91
N ILE A 4 31.37 6.95 25.49
CA ILE A 4 30.41 7.99 25.85
C ILE A 4 29.09 7.80 25.07
N MET A 5 29.16 7.32 23.82
CA MET A 5 27.97 7.04 23.01
C MET A 5 27.12 5.88 23.55
N THR A 6 27.74 4.90 24.21
CA THR A 6 27.05 3.74 24.79
C THR A 6 26.58 3.97 26.23
N LEU A 7 26.82 5.15 26.80
CA LEU A 7 26.62 5.47 28.22
C LEU A 7 27.38 4.54 29.17
N GLU A 8 28.46 3.91 28.70
CA GLU A 8 29.29 3.05 29.52
C GLU A 8 30.36 3.91 30.21
N SER A 9 30.39 3.87 31.55
CA SER A 9 31.37 4.59 32.36
C SER A 9 31.46 6.13 32.13
N TRP A 10 30.45 6.77 31.49
CA TRP A 10 30.48 8.23 31.23
C TRP A 10 30.56 9.06 32.51
N SER A 11 29.93 8.60 33.60
CA SER A 11 29.91 9.31 34.88
C SER A 11 31.19 9.07 35.67
N MET A 12 31.52 7.80 35.94
CA MET A 12 32.70 7.44 36.76
C MET A 12 34.03 7.62 36.03
N GLY A 13 34.07 7.38 34.72
CA GLY A 13 35.29 7.41 33.91
C GLY A 13 35.60 8.75 33.25
N ILE A 14 34.61 9.64 33.06
CA ILE A 14 34.81 10.93 32.39
C ILE A 14 34.27 12.10 33.22
N ALA A 15 32.97 12.11 33.54
CA ALA A 15 32.34 13.29 34.14
C ALA A 15 32.87 13.59 35.55
N ARG A 16 33.06 12.58 36.40
CA ARG A 16 33.56 12.75 37.78
C ARG A 16 34.99 13.29 37.87
N PRO A 17 35.98 12.71 37.18
CA PRO A 17 37.33 13.29 37.13
C PRO A 17 37.37 14.72 36.58
N VAL A 18 36.49 15.03 35.61
CA VAL A 18 36.38 16.40 35.08
C VAL A 18 35.75 17.35 36.10
N MET A 19 34.78 16.89 36.89
CA MET A 19 34.16 17.67 37.97
C MET A 19 35.11 18.00 39.12
N GLU A 20 36.16 17.20 39.34
CA GLU A 20 37.21 17.53 40.33
C GLU A 20 37.96 18.83 39.98
N ASN A 21 38.14 19.11 38.68
CA ASN A 21 38.77 20.34 38.21
C ASN A 21 37.76 21.43 37.83
N PHE A 22 36.55 21.03 37.40
CA PHE A 22 35.48 21.92 36.96
C PHE A 22 34.13 21.51 37.57
N PRO A 23 33.79 21.98 38.78
CA PRO A 23 32.60 21.52 39.51
C PRO A 23 31.27 21.67 38.76
N TYR A 24 31.17 22.60 37.81
CA TYR A 24 29.95 22.86 37.04
C TYR A 24 29.86 22.05 35.72
N ALA A 25 30.83 21.17 35.41
CA ALA A 25 30.85 20.41 34.16
C ALA A 25 29.63 19.50 33.96
N TRP A 26 28.95 19.09 35.03
CA TRP A 26 27.71 18.31 34.95
C TRP A 26 26.62 19.02 34.15
N ALA A 27 26.56 20.35 34.20
CA ALA A 27 25.57 21.16 33.48
C ALA A 27 25.79 21.14 31.96
N PHE A 28 26.97 20.73 31.49
CA PHE A 28 27.24 20.47 30.07
C PHE A 28 26.94 19.01 29.70
N PHE A 29 27.45 18.06 30.49
CA PHE A 29 27.33 16.63 30.17
C PHE A 29 25.89 16.12 30.22
N VAL A 30 25.09 16.54 31.21
CA VAL A 30 23.72 16.01 31.38
C VAL A 30 22.81 16.43 30.20
N PRO A 31 22.69 17.72 29.83
CA PRO A 31 21.89 18.10 28.66
C PRO A 31 22.43 17.51 27.36
N PHE A 32 23.76 17.44 27.20
CA PHE A 32 24.37 16.81 26.02
C PHE A 32 23.99 15.34 25.88
N ILE A 33 24.05 14.56 26.97
CA ILE A 33 23.66 13.15 26.98
C ILE A 33 22.17 12.99 26.67
N LEU A 34 21.31 13.85 27.24
CA LEU A 34 19.87 13.82 26.95
C LEU A 34 19.59 14.09 25.47
N VAL A 35 20.21 15.12 24.88
CA VAL A 35 20.05 15.43 23.45
C VAL A 35 20.61 14.32 22.57
N ALA A 36 21.79 13.78 22.90
CA ALA A 36 22.43 12.72 22.14
C ALA A 36 21.58 11.43 22.16
N THR A 37 21.11 11.00 23.33
CA THR A 37 20.28 9.80 23.47
C THR A 37 18.91 9.97 22.83
N PHE A 38 18.27 11.15 22.99
CA PHE A 38 17.02 11.47 22.31
C PHE A 38 17.16 11.47 20.78
N THR A 39 18.23 12.08 20.27
CA THR A 39 18.53 12.08 18.83
C THR A 39 18.77 10.67 18.31
N MET A 40 19.54 9.86 19.03
CA MET A 40 19.79 8.46 18.67
C MET A 40 18.50 7.65 18.63
N LEU A 41 17.65 7.82 19.65
CA LEU A 41 16.37 7.12 19.76
C LEU A 41 15.41 7.55 18.63
N ASN A 42 15.30 8.84 18.35
CA ASN A 42 14.46 9.33 17.25
C ASN A 42 14.94 8.83 15.88
N LEU A 43 16.26 8.79 15.66
CA LEU A 43 16.83 8.20 14.44
C LEU A 43 16.49 6.72 14.34
N PHE A 44 16.59 5.98 15.44
CA PHE A 44 16.26 4.56 15.49
C PHE A 44 14.77 4.31 15.18
N ILE A 45 13.87 5.11 15.77
CA ILE A 45 12.44 5.07 15.45
C ILE A 45 12.22 5.37 13.97
N ALA A 46 12.85 6.41 13.42
CA ALA A 46 12.71 6.75 12.00
C ALA A 46 13.13 5.60 11.07
N ILE A 47 14.25 4.94 11.39
CA ILE A 47 14.73 3.77 10.63
C ILE A 47 13.74 2.61 10.73
N ILE A 48 13.23 2.30 11.93
CA ILE A 48 12.25 1.23 12.12
C ILE A 48 10.96 1.53 11.36
N VAL A 49 10.44 2.75 11.45
CA VAL A 49 9.22 3.16 10.76
C VAL A 49 9.41 3.05 9.24
N ASN A 50 10.54 3.52 8.72
CA ASN A 50 10.85 3.40 7.29
C ASN A 50 10.95 1.93 6.84
N ALA A 51 11.55 1.06 7.64
CA ALA A 51 11.63 -0.38 7.36
C ALA A 51 10.24 -1.04 7.37
N MET A 52 9.39 -0.71 8.35
CA MET A 52 8.02 -1.21 8.43
C MET A 52 7.15 -0.71 7.27
N GLN A 53 7.30 0.57 6.89
CA GLN A 53 6.62 1.15 5.74
C GLN A 53 7.04 0.45 4.44
N THR A 54 8.34 0.24 4.23
CA THR A 54 8.85 -0.47 3.04
C THR A 54 8.26 -1.89 2.94
N PHE A 55 8.14 -2.61 4.06
CA PHE A 55 7.53 -3.92 4.08
C PHE A 55 6.03 -3.87 3.75
N SER A 56 5.29 -2.97 4.38
CA SER A 56 3.85 -2.80 4.16
C SER A 56 3.52 -2.30 2.74
N GLU A 57 4.32 -1.40 2.19
CA GLU A 57 4.16 -0.89 0.82
C GLU A 57 4.33 -2.01 -0.21
N LYS A 58 5.28 -2.92 0.03
CA LYS A 58 5.48 -4.08 -0.85
C LYS A 58 4.27 -5.01 -0.83
N GLU A 59 3.75 -5.36 0.37
CA GLU A 59 2.53 -6.18 0.49
C GLU A 59 1.32 -5.49 -0.13
N GLN A 60 1.19 -4.17 0.05
CA GLN A 60 0.10 -3.39 -0.54
C GLN A 60 0.20 -3.37 -2.07
N GLN A 61 1.39 -3.18 -2.64
CA GLN A 61 1.59 -3.20 -4.09
C GLN A 61 1.27 -4.57 -4.69
N GLU A 62 1.70 -5.66 -4.04
CA GLU A 62 1.38 -7.03 -4.48
C GLU A 62 -0.14 -7.28 -4.44
N THR A 63 -0.82 -6.82 -3.39
CA THR A 63 -2.28 -6.95 -3.26
C THR A 63 -3.02 -6.14 -4.33
N VAL A 64 -2.61 -4.89 -4.57
CA VAL A 64 -3.22 -4.03 -5.59
C VAL A 64 -3.01 -4.62 -6.99
N ALA A 65 -1.80 -5.11 -7.31
CA ALA A 65 -1.52 -5.74 -8.59
C ALA A 65 -2.36 -7.01 -8.81
N ALA A 66 -2.55 -7.83 -7.77
CA ALA A 66 -3.38 -9.02 -7.85
C ALA A 66 -4.87 -8.68 -8.10
N VAL A 67 -5.38 -7.64 -7.43
CA VAL A 67 -6.76 -7.17 -7.63
C VAL A 67 -6.95 -6.60 -9.03
N GLU A 68 -6.00 -5.82 -9.54
CA GLU A 68 -6.10 -5.23 -10.87
C GLU A 68 -6.06 -6.30 -11.97
N HIS A 69 -5.16 -7.28 -11.85
CA HIS A 69 -5.12 -8.41 -12.77
C HIS A 69 -6.41 -9.25 -12.73
N ALA A 70 -6.99 -9.45 -11.54
CA ALA A 70 -8.29 -10.13 -11.41
C ALA A 70 -9.42 -9.32 -12.07
N ARG A 71 -9.41 -7.98 -11.93
CA ARG A 71 -10.39 -7.09 -12.57
C ARG A 71 -10.30 -7.15 -14.09
N GLU A 72 -9.09 -7.05 -14.65
CA GLU A 72 -8.87 -7.14 -16.10
C GLU A 72 -9.41 -8.47 -16.67
N HIS A 73 -9.15 -9.58 -15.97
CA HIS A 73 -9.65 -10.89 -16.38
C HIS A 73 -11.18 -10.97 -16.35
N ILE A 74 -11.79 -10.51 -15.25
CA ILE A 74 -13.25 -10.46 -15.10
C ILE A 74 -13.89 -9.58 -16.17
N GLU A 75 -13.30 -8.42 -16.49
CA GLU A 75 -13.81 -7.52 -17.52
C GLU A 75 -13.73 -8.16 -18.91
N ALA A 76 -12.62 -8.84 -19.23
CA ALA A 76 -12.46 -9.57 -20.48
C ALA A 76 -13.52 -10.69 -20.64
N ASP A 77 -13.74 -11.48 -19.58
CA ASP A 77 -14.73 -12.55 -19.54
C ASP A 77 -16.16 -12.00 -19.68
N LEU A 78 -16.50 -10.95 -18.94
CA LEU A 78 -17.80 -10.27 -19.06
C LEU A 78 -18.02 -9.75 -20.49
N HIS A 79 -17.00 -9.18 -21.13
CA HIS A 79 -17.10 -8.74 -22.51
C HIS A 79 -17.29 -9.90 -23.49
N ALA A 80 -16.67 -11.05 -23.25
CA ALA A 80 -16.87 -12.25 -24.05
C ALA A 80 -18.32 -12.76 -23.92
N GLU A 81 -18.83 -12.84 -22.69
CA GLU A 81 -20.18 -13.30 -22.40
C GLU A 81 -21.25 -12.37 -23.01
N VAL A 82 -21.07 -11.05 -22.89
CA VAL A 82 -21.96 -10.06 -23.52
C VAL A 82 -21.96 -10.20 -25.05
N ARG A 83 -20.82 -10.50 -25.66
CA ARG A 83 -20.75 -10.76 -27.11
C ARG A 83 -21.49 -12.04 -27.48
N ALA A 84 -21.32 -13.11 -26.72
CA ALA A 84 -22.01 -14.38 -26.94
C ALA A 84 -23.54 -14.21 -26.87
N MET A 85 -24.04 -13.59 -25.78
CA MET A 85 -25.47 -13.29 -25.64
C MET A 85 -26.03 -12.44 -26.79
N ARG A 86 -25.26 -11.46 -27.29
CA ARG A 86 -25.68 -10.64 -28.45
C ARG A 86 -25.81 -11.45 -29.74
N VAL A 87 -25.01 -12.50 -29.92
CA VAL A 87 -25.11 -13.41 -31.07
C VAL A 87 -26.37 -14.27 -30.93
N GLU A 88 -26.60 -14.88 -29.76
CA GLU A 88 -27.79 -15.71 -29.50
C GLU A 88 -29.09 -14.94 -29.71
N ILE A 89 -29.17 -13.69 -29.22
CA ILE A 89 -30.33 -12.82 -29.44
C ILE A 89 -30.58 -12.54 -30.93
N ARG A 90 -29.51 -12.34 -31.72
CA ARG A 90 -29.64 -12.12 -33.17
C ARG A 90 -30.15 -13.37 -33.88
N GLU A 91 -29.68 -14.55 -33.48
CA GLU A 91 -30.12 -15.82 -34.03
C GLU A 91 -31.59 -16.08 -33.72
N LEU A 92 -31.99 -15.94 -32.45
CA LEU A 92 -33.39 -16.03 -32.01
C LEU A 92 -34.29 -15.05 -32.76
N LYS A 93 -33.85 -13.80 -32.94
CA LYS A 93 -34.59 -12.80 -33.71
C LYS A 93 -34.78 -13.22 -35.17
N THR A 94 -33.76 -13.80 -35.78
CA THR A 94 -33.79 -14.28 -37.17
C THR A 94 -34.78 -15.44 -37.32
N LEU A 95 -34.75 -16.40 -36.41
CA LEU A 95 -35.68 -17.53 -36.38
C LEU A 95 -37.15 -17.08 -36.22
N LEU A 96 -37.41 -16.11 -35.33
CA LEU A 96 -38.75 -15.55 -35.15
C LEU A 96 -39.24 -14.81 -36.41
N SER A 97 -38.36 -14.08 -37.09
CA SER A 97 -38.72 -13.42 -38.36
C SER A 97 -38.95 -14.37 -39.53
N GLN A 98 -38.33 -15.56 -39.52
CA GLN A 98 -38.58 -16.61 -40.51
C GLN A 98 -39.84 -17.43 -40.17
N GLY A 99 -40.18 -17.56 -38.89
CA GLY A 99 -41.33 -18.31 -38.38
C GLY A 99 -42.68 -17.59 -38.41
N MET A 100 -42.76 -16.33 -38.86
CA MET A 100 -44.03 -15.60 -38.93
C MET A 100 -44.29 -15.00 -40.33
N PRO A 101 -44.90 -15.76 -41.26
CA PRO A 101 -45.54 -15.17 -42.42
C PRO A 101 -46.84 -14.52 -41.93
N ILE A 102 -46.91 -13.18 -41.92
CA ILE A 102 -48.19 -12.48 -41.80
C ILE A 102 -48.93 -12.72 -43.12
N PRO A 103 -50.00 -13.54 -43.15
CA PRO A 103 -50.70 -13.78 -44.39
C PRO A 103 -51.37 -12.47 -44.86
N PRO A 104 -51.42 -12.22 -46.18
CA PRO A 104 -52.03 -11.01 -46.69
C PRO A 104 -53.50 -10.96 -46.27
N ASN A 105 -53.88 -9.88 -45.60
CA ASN A 105 -55.25 -9.58 -45.22
C ASN A 105 -56.09 -9.40 -46.49
N ASN A 106 -56.75 -10.47 -46.94
CA ASN A 106 -57.67 -10.40 -48.08
C ASN A 106 -58.99 -9.78 -47.63
N ARG A 107 -59.04 -8.45 -47.63
CA ARG A 107 -60.28 -7.67 -47.56
C ARG A 107 -60.26 -6.59 -48.65
N ALA A 108 -60.66 -6.94 -49.87
CA ALA A 108 -61.29 -6.00 -50.82
C ALA A 108 -61.90 -6.74 -52.02
N GLY A 109 -63.21 -6.54 -52.25
CA GLY A 109 -63.96 -6.85 -53.48
C GLY A 109 -64.44 -8.31 -53.55
N SER A 110 -65.69 -8.68 -53.23
CA SER A 110 -66.99 -8.16 -53.75
C SER A 110 -67.07 -8.27 -55.26
#